data_AF-A0A2V8GJ56-F1
#
_entry.id   AF-A0A2V8GJ56-F1
#
_cell.length_a   1.000
_cell.length_b   1.000
_cell.length_c   1.000
_cell.angle_alpha   90.00
_cell.angle_beta   90.00
_cell.angle_gamma   90.00
#
_symmetry.space_group_name_H-M   'P 1'
#
loop_
_entity.id
_entity.type
_entity.pdbx_description
1 polymer ?
#
loop_
_entity_poly.entity_id
_entity_poly.type
_entity_poly.pdbx_seq_one_letter_code
_entity_poly.pdbx_strand_id
1 'polypeptide(L)'
;IGAACAPSQPRGANPVSEVRAVWTAQADAWNRGDLDGFMAGYWKSPDLVFFSNGSETRGWQQTLDRYRASYKAEGRQMGMLDFPQLEFKELSAIGA
;
A
#
# COMPACT_ATOMS: atom_id res chain seq x y z
N ILE A 1 -1.30 -15.18 39.49
CA ILE A 1 -1.86 -15.92 38.32
C ILE A 1 -1.13 -15.44 37.07
N GLY A 2 -0.18 -16.24 36.58
CA GLY A 2 0.65 -15.88 35.43
C GLY A 2 -0.11 -16.12 34.13
N ALA A 3 -0.28 -15.08 33.32
CA ALA A 3 -0.67 -15.23 31.93
C ALA A 3 0.57 -15.69 31.16
N ALA A 4 0.62 -16.98 30.82
CA ALA A 4 1.61 -17.50 29.90
C ALA A 4 1.38 -16.90 28.51
N CYS A 5 2.40 -16.26 27.95
CA CYS A 5 2.42 -15.91 26.53
C CYS A 5 2.34 -17.21 25.72
N ALA A 6 1.28 -17.38 24.94
CA ALA A 6 1.21 -18.47 23.98
C ALA A 6 2.32 -18.29 22.93
N PRO A 7 2.97 -19.36 22.47
CA PRO A 7 3.92 -19.27 21.37
C PRO A 7 3.16 -18.83 20.11
N SER A 8 3.55 -17.68 19.55
CA SER A 8 3.08 -17.24 18.24
C SER A 8 3.49 -18.29 17.21
N GLN A 9 2.50 -18.78 16.44
CA GLN A 9 2.70 -19.74 15.37
C GLN A 9 3.85 -19.30 14.44
N PRO A 10 4.62 -20.24 13.86
CA PRO A 10 5.63 -19.88 12.87
C PRO A 10 4.91 -19.23 11.68
N ARG A 11 5.15 -17.94 11.45
CA ARG A 11 4.68 -17.24 10.26
C ARG A 11 5.38 -17.88 9.07
N GLY A 12 4.70 -18.80 8.40
CA GLY A 12 5.21 -19.57 7.27
C GLY A 12 5.44 -18.78 5.98
N ALA A 13 5.67 -17.47 6.07
CA ALA A 13 5.93 -16.60 4.94
C ALA A 13 7.00 -15.58 5.31
N ASN A 14 7.95 -15.37 4.39
CA ASN A 14 8.98 -14.34 4.52
C ASN A 14 8.27 -12.96 4.47
N PRO A 15 8.32 -12.12 5.53
CA PRO A 15 7.61 -10.84 5.55
C PRO A 15 7.96 -9.93 4.37
N VAL A 16 9.22 -9.95 3.91
CA VAL A 16 9.66 -9.18 2.74
C VAL A 16 8.94 -9.65 1.48
N SER A 17 8.68 -10.95 1.33
CA SER A 17 7.97 -11.48 0.17
C SER A 17 6.51 -11.04 0.13
N GLU A 18 5.84 -10.97 1.29
CA GLU A 18 4.45 -10.51 1.38
C GLU A 18 4.32 -9.02 1.06
N VAL A 19 5.21 -8.18 1.62
CA VAL A 19 5.21 -6.75 1.31
C VAL A 19 5.54 -6.52 -0.17
N ARG A 20 6.48 -7.30 -0.74
CA ARG A 20 6.80 -7.24 -2.17
C ARG A 20 5.59 -7.59 -3.03
N ALA A 21 4.81 -8.60 -2.67
CA ALA A 21 3.61 -8.97 -3.42
C ALA A 21 2.57 -7.84 -3.44
N VAL A 22 2.33 -7.20 -2.29
CA VAL A 22 1.44 -6.03 -2.19
C VAL A 22 1.98 -4.85 -3.02
N TRP A 23 3.29 -4.64 -3.02
CA TRP A 23 3.93 -3.58 -3.80
C TRP A 23 3.80 -3.81 -5.32
N THR A 24 4.08 -5.03 -5.78
CA THR A 24 3.95 -5.40 -7.21
C THR A 24 2.51 -5.30 -7.69
N ALA A 25 1.54 -5.82 -6.92
CA ALA A 25 0.13 -5.76 -7.29
C ALA A 25 -0.36 -4.31 -7.47
N GLN A 26 0.08 -3.39 -6.61
CA GLN A 26 -0.24 -1.97 -6.74
C GLN A 26 0.37 -1.35 -8.00
N ALA A 27 1.64 -1.63 -8.30
CA ALA A 27 2.29 -1.12 -9.51
C ALA A 27 1.61 -1.63 -10.79
N ASP A 28 1.27 -2.91 -10.83
CA ASP A 28 0.57 -3.51 -11.96
C ASP A 28 -0.84 -2.92 -12.14
N ALA A 29 -1.56 -2.67 -11.05
CA ALA A 29 -2.86 -2.02 -11.10
C ALA A 29 -2.75 -0.58 -11.62
N TRP A 30 -1.78 0.20 -11.14
CA TRP A 30 -1.48 1.54 -11.65
C TRP A 30 -1.23 1.53 -13.16
N ASN A 31 -0.35 0.64 -13.63
CA ASN A 31 0.04 0.56 -15.04
C ASN A 31 -1.10 0.11 -15.97
N ARG A 32 -2.12 -0.56 -15.43
CA ARG A 32 -3.37 -0.87 -16.15
C ARG A 32 -4.46 0.21 -16.04
N GLY A 33 -4.20 1.29 -15.30
CA GLY A 33 -5.21 2.33 -15.02
C GLY A 33 -6.28 1.91 -14.02
N ASP A 34 -6.04 0.84 -13.25
CA ASP A 34 -6.96 0.30 -12.26
C ASP A 34 -6.74 0.97 -10.89
N LEU A 35 -7.43 2.08 -10.68
CA LEU A 35 -7.35 2.84 -9.42
C LEU A 35 -7.93 2.11 -8.22
N ASP A 36 -8.93 1.26 -8.42
CA ASP A 36 -9.52 0.46 -7.34
C ASP A 36 -8.55 -0.63 -6.90
N GLY A 37 -7.90 -1.30 -7.85
CA GLY A 37 -6.82 -2.26 -7.60
C GLY A 37 -5.59 -1.60 -6.97
N PHE A 38 -5.21 -0.39 -7.40
CA PHE A 38 -4.15 0.39 -6.77
C PHE A 38 -4.47 0.71 -5.31
N MET A 39 -5.71 1.11 -5.02
CA MET A 39 -6.13 1.47 -3.67
C MET A 39 -6.29 0.27 -2.72
N ALA A 40 -6.33 -0.96 -3.24
CA ALA A 40 -6.54 -2.18 -2.46
C ALA A 40 -5.40 -2.49 -1.47
N GLY A 41 -4.18 -2.02 -1.73
CA GLY A 41 -3.04 -2.17 -0.84
C GLY A 41 -3.05 -1.21 0.37
N TYR A 42 -3.90 -0.18 0.36
CA TYR A 42 -3.98 0.81 1.42
C TYR A 42 -4.98 0.43 2.51
N TRP A 43 -4.76 0.97 3.71
CA TRP A 43 -5.67 0.80 4.83
C TRP A 43 -7.04 1.44 4.53
N LYS A 44 -8.08 0.60 4.43
CA LYS A 44 -9.46 1.04 4.15
C LYS A 44 -10.11 1.63 5.39
N SER A 45 -9.76 2.88 5.70
CA SER A 45 -10.20 3.60 6.90
C SER A 45 -10.45 5.08 6.59
N PRO A 46 -11.38 5.74 7.31
CA PRO A 46 -11.49 7.20 7.31
C PRO A 46 -10.23 7.90 7.87
N ASP A 47 -9.39 7.17 8.62
CA ASP A 47 -8.17 7.71 9.22
C ASP A 47 -6.91 7.55 8.34
N LEU A 48 -7.04 6.96 7.13
CA LEU A 48 -5.94 6.94 6.17
C LEU A 48 -5.54 8.38 5.84
N VAL A 49 -4.26 8.71 5.99
CA VAL A 49 -3.72 10.01 5.57
C VAL A 49 -2.79 9.80 4.38
N PHE A 50 -3.09 10.48 3.26
CA PHE A 50 -2.31 10.44 2.04
C PHE A 50 -1.68 11.79 1.76
N PHE A 51 -0.36 11.85 1.60
CA PHE A 51 0.39 13.07 1.27
C PHE A 51 0.95 13.00 -0.15
N SER A 52 0.62 13.97 -1.01
CA SER A 52 1.12 14.02 -2.38
C SER A 52 1.06 15.44 -2.93
N ASN A 53 2.13 15.89 -3.60
CA ASN A 53 2.28 17.24 -4.16
C ASN A 53 1.97 18.36 -3.15
N GLY A 54 2.45 18.21 -1.91
CA GLY A 54 2.22 19.17 -0.83
C GLY A 54 0.77 19.22 -0.31
N SER A 55 -0.10 18.32 -0.77
CA SER A 55 -1.50 18.22 -0.31
C SER A 55 -1.70 16.99 0.56
N GLU A 56 -2.50 17.15 1.61
CA GLU A 56 -2.99 16.06 2.46
C GLU A 56 -4.40 15.65 2.02
N THR A 57 -4.70 14.35 2.05
CA THR A 57 -6.05 13.81 1.87
C THR A 57 -6.34 12.80 2.97
N ARG A 58 -7.49 12.93 3.63
CA ARG A 58 -7.92 12.03 4.71
C ARG A 58 -9.06 11.14 4.26
N GLY A 59 -8.93 9.85 4.58
CA GLY A 59 -9.89 8.81 4.28
C GLY A 59 -9.61 8.08 2.97
N TRP A 60 -9.77 6.76 3.01
CA TRP A 60 -9.55 5.90 1.85
C TRP A 60 -10.45 6.28 0.66
N GLN A 61 -11.72 6.56 0.92
CA GLN A 61 -12.68 6.93 -0.14
C GLN A 61 -12.33 8.28 -0.76
N GLN A 62 -12.00 9.28 0.06
CA GLN A 62 -11.58 10.60 -0.41
C GLN A 62 -10.31 10.54 -1.27
N THR A 63 -9.34 9.71 -0.88
CA THR A 63 -8.14 9.48 -1.69
C THR A 63 -8.48 8.85 -3.05
N LEU A 64 -9.34 7.83 -3.08
CA LEU A 64 -9.79 7.20 -4.34
C LEU A 64 -10.54 8.20 -5.25
N ASP A 65 -11.44 9.00 -4.68
CA ASP A 65 -12.21 10.00 -5.43
C ASP A 65 -11.29 11.08 -6.02
N ARG A 66 -10.29 11.53 -5.25
CA ARG A 66 -9.25 12.45 -5.74
C ARG A 66 -8.48 11.85 -6.92
N TYR A 67 -8.10 10.57 -6.85
CA TYR A 67 -7.42 9.89 -7.95
C TYR A 67 -8.30 9.78 -9.19
N ARG A 68 -9.58 9.42 -9.03
CA ARG A 68 -10.53 9.33 -10.15
C ARG A 68 -10.70 10.70 -10.82
N ALA A 69 -10.88 11.77 -10.04
CA ALA A 69 -10.94 13.13 -10.56
C ALA A 69 -9.65 13.56 -11.28
N SER A 70 -8.49 13.03 -10.84
CA SER A 70 -7.19 13.38 -11.40
C SER A 70 -6.80 12.59 -12.64
N TYR A 71 -7.24 11.35 -12.79
CA TYR A 71 -6.74 10.47 -13.86
C TYR A 71 -7.83 9.91 -14.78
N LYS A 72 -9.11 10.00 -14.40
CA LYS A 72 -10.23 9.68 -15.30
C LYS A 72 -10.82 10.91 -16.01
N ALA A 73 -10.24 12.10 -15.81
CA ALA A 73 -10.56 13.27 -16.61
C ALA A 73 -10.01 13.11 -18.03
N GLU A 74 -10.74 13.60 -19.03
CA GLU A 74 -10.38 13.49 -20.45
C GLU A 74 -8.95 13.97 -20.72
N GLY A 75 -8.21 13.19 -21.51
CA GLY A 75 -6.85 13.52 -21.93
C GLY A 75 -5.75 13.32 -20.89
N ARG A 76 -6.05 12.85 -19.66
CA ARG A 76 -5.01 12.55 -18.66
C ARG A 76 -4.59 11.08 -18.70
N GLN A 77 -3.28 10.86 -18.58
CA GLN A 77 -2.66 9.54 -18.54
C GLN A 77 -1.93 9.38 -17.21
N MET A 78 -2.00 8.17 -16.62
CA MET A 78 -1.36 7.84 -15.34
C MET A 78 0.16 7.71 -15.45
N GLY A 79 0.69 7.56 -16.66
CA GLY A 79 2.09 7.18 -16.90
C GLY A 79 2.35 5.72 -16.52
N MET A 80 3.60 5.30 -16.68
CA MET A 80 4.08 4.00 -16.21
C MET A 80 4.83 4.18 -14.89
N LEU A 81 4.56 3.29 -13.94
CA LEU A 81 5.15 3.23 -12.61
C LEU A 81 6.09 2.03 -12.54
N ASP A 82 7.36 2.31 -12.27
CA ASP A 82 8.40 1.32 -12.01
C ASP A 82 9.21 1.71 -10.75
N PHE A 83 9.93 0.73 -10.19
CA PHE A 83 10.73 0.91 -8.97
C PHE A 83 12.12 0.28 -9.17
N PRO A 84 13.01 0.92 -9.93
CA PRO A 84 14.32 0.35 -10.27
C PRO A 84 15.25 0.20 -9.05
N GLN A 85 14.97 0.91 -7.95
CA GLN A 85 15.78 0.94 -6.72
C GLN A 85 14.96 0.54 -5.49
N LEU A 86 14.15 -0.51 -5.62
CA LEU A 86 13.28 -0.98 -4.53
C LEU A 86 14.06 -1.75 -3.46
N GLU A 87 14.12 -1.19 -2.25
CA GLU A 87 14.73 -1.80 -1.07
C GLU A 87 13.66 -2.14 -0.01
N PHE A 88 13.83 -3.27 0.68
CA PHE A 88 12.98 -3.67 1.81
C PHE A 88 13.83 -3.80 3.07
N LYS A 89 13.41 -3.12 4.13
CA LYS A 89 14.03 -3.20 5.46
C LYS A 89 13.00 -3.64 6.49
N GLU A 90 13.22 -4.78 7.11
CA GLU A 90 12.38 -5.24 8.21
C GLU A 90 12.65 -4.39 9.47
N LEU A 91 11.57 -3.94 10.12
CA LEU A 91 11.66 -3.05 11.28
C LEU A 91 11.58 -3.78 12.63
N SER A 92 11.15 -5.04 12.63
CA SER A 92 11.13 -5.88 13.83
C SER A 92 12.27 -6.88 13.76
N ALA A 93 13.11 -6.92 14.78
CA ALA A 93 13.87 -8.12 15.07
C ALA A 93 12.96 -9.07 15.85
N ILE A 94 12.83 -10.33 15.42
CA ILE A 94 12.59 -11.38 16.40
C ILE A 94 13.90 -11.53 17.18
N GLY A 95 13.99 -10.87 18.34
CA GLY A 95 15.06 -11.04 19.34
C GLY A 95 15.94 -9.81 19.59
N ALA A 96 15.65 -9.10 20.69
CA ALA A 96 16.64 -8.46 21.55
C ALA A 96 16.10 -8.49 22.99
#